data_AF-A0A3D5YPA8-F1
#
_entry.id   AF-A0A3D5YPA8-F1
#
_cell.length_a   1.000
_cell.length_b   1.000
_cell.length_c   1.000
_cell.angle_alpha   90.00
_cell.angle_beta   90.00
_cell.angle_gamma   90.00
#
_symmetry.space_group_name_H-M   'P 1'
#
loop_
_entity.id
_entity.type
_entity.pdbx_description
1 polymer ?
#
loop_
_entity_poly.entity_id
_entity_poly.type
_entity_poly.pdbx_seq_one_letter_code
_entity_poly.pdbx_strand_id
1 'polypeptide(L)' 'MITIGKVIIAGAGAGEVDLLTVKALKAIQTADCILYDRLVNEDMLKFAKPDAELLYMGKKSCGCSDLQATINQTMVDKAQ' A
#
# COMPACT_ATOMS: atom_id res chain seq x y z
N MET A 1 -9.92 -20.96 -12.72
CA MET A 1 -8.55 -20.38 -12.79
C MET A 1 -8.11 -20.15 -11.36
N ILE A 2 -6.90 -20.59 -10.98
CA ILE A 2 -6.31 -20.24 -9.68
C ILE A 2 -5.79 -18.80 -9.85
N THR A 3 -6.34 -17.86 -9.09
CA THR A 3 -5.80 -16.50 -9.04
C THR A 3 -4.67 -16.51 -8.04
N ILE A 4 -3.45 -16.25 -8.47
CA ILE A 4 -2.29 -16.15 -7.57
C ILE A 4 -2.29 -14.73 -7.02
N GLY A 5 -2.45 -14.56 -5.70
CA GLY A 5 -2.32 -13.24 -5.08
C GLY A 5 -0.91 -12.69 -5.23
N LYS A 6 -0.80 -11.37 -5.37
CA LYS A 6 0.44 -10.68 -5.72
C LYS A 6 0.64 -9.46 -4.85
N VAL A 7 1.84 -9.35 -4.27
CA VAL A 7 2.27 -8.14 -3.55
C VAL A 7 3.15 -7.29 -4.47
N ILE A 8 2.88 -5.98 -4.50
CA ILE A 8 3.69 -4.99 -5.22
C ILE A 8 4.20 -3.97 -4.20
N ILE A 9 5.52 -3.89 -4.03
CA ILE A 9 6.15 -2.83 -3.25
C ILE A 9 6.39 -1.64 -4.18
N ALA A 10 5.65 -0.56 -3.98
CA ALA A 10 5.74 0.65 -4.78
C ALA A 10 6.20 1.84 -3.93
N GLY A 11 7.15 2.62 -4.45
CA GLY A 11 7.53 3.90 -3.84
C GLY A 11 6.52 4.99 -4.19
N ALA A 12 6.03 5.72 -3.18
CA ALA A 12 5.09 6.84 -3.33
C ALA A 12 5.77 8.14 -3.80
N GLY A 13 7.11 8.21 -3.79
CA GLY A 13 7.84 9.45 -4.05
C GLY A 13 7.97 10.33 -2.80
N ALA A 14 8.31 11.61 -2.99
CA ALA A 14 8.59 12.55 -1.91
C ALA A 14 7.37 13.36 -1.43
N GLY A 15 6.15 12.96 -1.83
CA GLY A 15 4.88 13.55 -1.38
C GLY A 15 4.04 14.14 -2.50
N GLU A 16 4.66 14.67 -3.57
CA GLU A 16 3.93 15.18 -4.73
C GLU A 16 3.39 14.03 -5.60
N VAL A 17 2.14 14.14 -6.03
CA VAL A 17 1.43 13.09 -6.78
C VAL A 17 2.09 12.80 -8.14
N ASP A 18 2.64 13.83 -8.79
CA ASP A 18 3.30 13.73 -10.09
C ASP A 18 4.65 13.00 -10.05
N LEU A 19 5.22 12.80 -8.86
CA LEU A 19 6.42 12.00 -8.64
C LEU A 19 6.13 10.48 -8.63
N LEU A 20 4.86 10.08 -8.68
CA LEU A 20 4.51 8.67 -8.87
C LEU A 20 5.02 8.19 -10.23
N THR A 21 5.72 7.06 -10.21
CA THR A 21 6.01 6.37 -11.47
C THR A 21 4.71 5.88 -12.11
N VAL A 22 4.68 5.80 -13.44
CA VAL A 22 3.54 5.25 -14.18
C VAL A 22 3.19 3.83 -13.72
N LYS A 23 4.18 3.02 -13.29
CA LYS A 23 3.94 1.67 -12.74
C LYS A 23 3.29 1.71 -11.36
N ALA A 24 3.69 2.64 -10.49
CA ALA A 24 3.09 2.80 -9.17
C ALA A 24 1.63 3.27 -9.28
N LEU A 25 1.35 4.25 -10.14
CA LEU A 25 -0.02 4.71 -10.40
C LEU A 25 -0.91 3.56 -10.91
N LYS A 26 -0.42 2.78 -11.87
CA LYS A 26 -1.16 1.60 -12.37
C LYS A 26 -1.39 0.57 -11.27
N ALA A 27 -0.41 0.33 -10.40
CA ALA A 27 -0.58 -0.58 -9.27
C ALA A 27 -1.71 -0.11 -8.34
N ILE A 28 -1.70 1.18 -7.95
CA ILE A 28 -2.75 1.79 -7.12
C ILE A 28 -4.14 1.63 -7.77
N GLN A 29 -4.26 1.90 -9.06
CA GLN A 29 -5.54 1.81 -9.79
C GLN A 29 -6.11 0.39 -9.88
N THR A 30 -5.25 -0.64 -9.82
CA THR A 30 -5.66 -2.04 -9.98
C THR A 30 -5.68 -2.83 -8.68
N ALA A 31 -5.14 -2.29 -7.58
CA ALA A 31 -4.97 -3.04 -6.34
C ALA A 31 -6.32 -3.28 -5.64
N ASP A 32 -6.54 -4.50 -5.18
CA ASP A 32 -7.67 -4.86 -4.30
C ASP A 32 -7.47 -4.35 -2.87
N CYS A 33 -6.22 -4.24 -2.43
CA CYS A 33 -5.86 -3.76 -1.10
C CYS A 33 -4.58 -2.90 -1.20
N ILE A 34 -4.56 -1.79 -0.49
CA ILE A 34 -3.41 -0.86 -0.44
C ILE A 34 -3.02 -0.65 1.02
N LEU A 35 -1.84 -1.18 1.39
CA LEU A 35 -1.19 -0.85 2.64
C LEU A 35 -0.33 0.39 2.43
N TYR A 36 -0.50 1.41 3.27
CA TYR A 36 0.25 2.66 3.18
C TYR A 36 0.69 3.15 4.56
N ASP A 37 1.74 3.96 4.62
CA ASP A 37 2.26 4.52 5.86
C ASP A 37 2.11 6.05 5.91
N ARG A 38 2.57 6.64 7.02
CA ARG A 38 2.46 8.07 7.33
C ARG A 38 3.09 8.99 6.28
N LEU A 39 4.08 8.52 5.52
CA LEU A 39 4.82 9.33 4.55
C LEU A 39 4.10 9.40 3.19
N VAL A 40 3.04 8.60 2.99
CA VAL A 40 2.25 8.63 1.76
C VAL A 40 1.29 9.81 1.80
N ASN A 41 1.26 10.60 0.73
CA ASN A 41 0.23 11.62 0.53
C ASN A 41 -1.10 10.93 0.18
N GLU A 42 -2.14 11.18 0.98
CA GLU A 42 -3.47 10.59 0.80
C GLU A 42 -4.12 10.95 -0.54
N ASP A 43 -3.71 12.04 -1.20
CA ASP A 43 -4.16 12.38 -2.55
C ASP A 43 -3.81 11.29 -3.57
N MET A 44 -2.73 10.53 -3.34
CA MET A 44 -2.35 9.39 -4.18
C MET A 44 -3.35 8.24 -4.06
N LEU A 45 -4.02 8.09 -2.92
CA LEU A 45 -5.01 7.04 -2.69
C LEU A 45 -6.33 7.32 -3.40
N LYS A 46 -6.57 8.55 -3.84
CA LYS A 46 -7.76 8.91 -4.65
C LYS A 46 -7.79 8.23 -6.01
N PHE A 47 -6.64 7.70 -6.48
CA PHE A 47 -6.56 6.91 -7.70
C PHE A 47 -6.87 5.43 -7.49
N ALA A 48 -7.05 4.97 -6.25
CA ALA A 48 -7.45 3.61 -5.97
C ALA A 48 -8.83 3.32 -6.57
N LYS A 49 -9.08 2.06 -6.92
CA LYS A 49 -10.43 1.65 -7.34
C LYS A 49 -11.42 1.82 -6.17
N PRO A 50 -12.71 2.09 -6.43
CA PRO A 50 -13.68 2.43 -5.38
C PRO A 50 -13.88 1.35 -4.29
N ASP A 51 -13.63 0.09 -4.63
CA ASP A 51 -13.76 -1.09 -3.76
C ASP A 51 -12.43 -1.52 -3.14
N ALA A 52 -11.34 -0.78 -3.36
CA ALA A 52 -10.05 -1.09 -2.75
C ALA A 52 -10.09 -0.87 -1.24
N GLU A 53 -9.57 -1.85 -0.49
CA GLU A 53 -9.37 -1.71 0.94
C GLU A 53 -8.11 -0.89 1.22
N LEU A 54 -8.24 0.22 1.96
CA LEU A 54 -7.12 1.08 2.33
C LEU A 54 -6.71 0.84 3.78
N LEU A 55 -5.51 0.28 3.98
CA LEU A 55 -4.99 -0.10 5.28
C LEU A 55 -3.82 0.81 5.70
N TYR A 56 -4.08 1.70 6.66
CA TYR A 56 -3.02 2.53 7.23
C TYR A 56 -2.17 1.72 8.21
N MET A 57 -0.87 1.64 7.93
CA MET A 57 0.13 0.89 8.70
C MET A 57 1.30 1.77 9.17
N GLY A 58 1.10 3.09 9.25
CA GLY A 58 2.12 4.03 9.69
C GLY A 58 2.43 3.95 11.19
N LYS A 59 3.72 4.06 11.54
CA LYS A 59 4.19 4.09 12.94
C LYS A 59 3.71 5.36 13.67
N LYS A 60 3.03 5.18 14.81
CA LYS A 60 2.89 6.24 15.83
C LYS A 60 4.08 6.16 16.79
N SER A 61 5.19 6.82 16.44
CA SER A 61 6.31 7.29 17.29
C SER A 61 6.81 6.47 18.51
N CYS A 62 6.48 5.19 18.65
CA CYS A 62 6.88 4.33 19.76
C CYS A 62 7.41 3.02 19.17
N GLY A 63 8.66 2.66 19.50
CA GLY A 63 9.40 1.56 18.90
C GLY A 63 8.85 0.18 19.23
N CYS A 64 7.77 -0.23 18.56
CA CYS A 64 7.35 -1.62 18.52
C CYS A 64 8.07 -2.33 17.37
N SER A 65 9.06 -3.16 17.71
CA SER A 65 9.66 -4.17 16.83
C SER A 65 8.60 -5.06 16.15
N ASP A 66 7.47 -5.27 16.83
CA ASP A 66 6.42 -6.18 16.40
C ASP A 66 5.62 -5.67 15.19
N LEU A 67 5.58 -4.36 14.95
CA LEU A 67 4.76 -3.79 13.88
C LEU A 67 5.21 -4.25 12.49
N GLN A 68 6.53 -4.40 12.27
CA GLN A 68 7.01 -4.85 10.96
C GLN A 68 6.59 -6.29 10.67
N ALA A 69 6.58 -7.16 11.70
CA ALA A 69 6.09 -8.52 11.57
C ALA A 69 4.60 -8.54 11.24
N THR A 70 3.80 -7.67 11.88
CA THR A 70 2.37 -7.49 11.56
C THR A 70 2.14 -7.02 10.13
N ILE A 71 2.91 -6.03 9.65
CA ILE A 71 2.82 -5.55 8.26
C ILE A 71 3.13 -6.68 7.29
N ASN A 72 4.22 -7.42 7.53
CA ASN A 72 4.62 -8.54 6.69
C ASN A 72 3.55 -9.64 6.66
N GLN A 73 3.00 -9.98 7.82
CA GLN A 73 1.95 -10.99 7.91
C GLN A 73 0.68 -10.53 7.19
N THR A 74 0.30 -9.25 7.34
CA THR A 74 -0.87 -8.69 6.66
C THR A 74 -0.71 -8.75 5.14
N MET A 75 0.49 -8.49 4.61
CA MET A 75 0.75 -8.65 3.17
C MET A 75 0.56 -10.09 2.69
N VAL A 76 0.98 -11.07 3.49
CA VAL A 76 0.78 -12.50 3.19
C VAL A 76 -0.71 -12.83 3.22
N ASP A 77 -1.42 -12.44 4.27
CA ASP A 77 -2.84 -12.75 4.47
C ASP A 77 -3.72 -12.15 3.37
N LYS A 78 -3.39 -10.94 2.88
CA LYS A 78 -4.11 -10.27 1.78
C LYS A 78 -3.78 -10.81 0.39
N ALA A 79 -2.70 -11.57 0.25
CA ALA A 79 -2.23 -12.13 -1.03
C ALA A 79 -2.51 -13.64 -1.17
N GLN A 80 -3.33 -14.22 -0.29
CA GLN A 80 -3.85 -15.59 -0.39
C GLN A 80 -5.22 -15.61 -1.07
#